data_AF-A0A2E3G8W7-F1
#
_entry.id   AF-A0A2E3G8W7-F1
#
_cell.length_a   1.000
_cell.length_b   1.000
_cell.length_c   1.000
_cell.angle_alpha   90.00
_cell.angle_beta   90.00
_cell.angle_gamma   90.00
#
_symmetry.space_group_name_H-M   'P 1'
#
loop_
_entity.id
_entity.type
_entity.pdbx_description
1 polymer ?
#
loop_
_entity_poly.entity_id
_entity_poly.type
_entity_poly.pdbx_seq_one_letter_code
_entity_poly.pdbx_strand_id
1 'polypeptide(L)'
;MKKYRKPKIPKSLDRFSDLKKIGKNYLRATLLLLSVFKIQKNNSKKPFLITLMTLFLIGGLQVTLLALNESSLTNLGSQNFNYTGGNQTYNLPANTGYVKVKLWGAGGGNAANNGYGYGGPGGYTESIITIPSGTTSITVIVGKGGQKGTQTGDGYGGGGGSGNDGGNSGGQGGGRSAIIIGSNEVLTAGGGGGGGYGGSNKYGGVGGGLKGTDGYNSGNEAGRAATQTGAGAKGTGSVRNGEDGGVGNQWQGGRGSITGNGWGGGGGGGGYYGGGGGGGTNGNHGPGGGGSGFVGRNGSSALSGDQWGSANSTEDANGRKDTVTNITYYNSRALRGDINDRKPIIENGNYGRGGDNGNGDHGRVEIVAYKGNQANQGGSNFKKGLNEWFSGIDAGYFNDNCLPCNNNRWFEDRNPARAESVVKIIDKGDEGHEYSYRWTGYFIPPQTGRYYFKTASDDSSRLFIKKNGS
;
A
#
# COMPACT_ATOMS: atom_id res chain seq x y z
N MET A 1 -65.42 -8.05 32.24
CA MET A 1 -64.59 -6.98 32.84
C MET A 1 -63.16 -7.48 33.00
N LYS A 2 -62.23 -7.06 32.12
CA LYS A 2 -60.79 -7.34 32.24
C LYS A 2 -60.10 -6.12 32.86
N LYS A 3 -59.49 -6.27 34.05
CA LYS A 3 -58.59 -5.25 34.64
C LYS A 3 -57.14 -5.67 34.43
N TYR A 4 -56.45 -4.94 33.55
CA TYR A 4 -55.00 -5.01 33.33
C TYR A 4 -54.24 -4.47 34.54
N ARG A 5 -53.28 -5.26 35.07
CA ARG A 5 -52.26 -4.81 36.05
C ARG A 5 -51.01 -4.36 35.29
N LYS A 6 -50.54 -3.14 35.54
CA LYS A 6 -49.29 -2.58 35.00
C LYS A 6 -48.05 -3.35 35.51
N PRO A 7 -47.06 -3.69 34.67
CA PRO A 7 -45.77 -4.21 35.15
C PRO A 7 -44.88 -3.08 35.71
N LYS A 8 -44.12 -3.40 36.78
CA LYS A 8 -43.11 -2.54 37.42
C LYS A 8 -41.91 -2.31 36.48
N ILE A 9 -41.43 -1.07 36.41
CA ILE A 9 -40.19 -0.66 35.74
C ILE A 9 -38.99 -1.01 36.64
N PRO A 10 -37.96 -1.75 36.17
CA PRO A 10 -36.69 -1.88 36.87
C PRO A 10 -35.82 -0.63 36.72
N LYS A 11 -35.14 -0.30 37.82
CA LYS A 11 -34.23 0.85 37.98
C LYS A 11 -32.96 0.69 37.11
N SER A 12 -32.60 1.79 36.44
CA SER A 12 -31.26 2.22 35.99
C SER A 12 -30.17 1.15 35.78
N LEU A 13 -29.75 0.95 34.52
CA LEU A 13 -28.45 0.39 34.17
C LEU A 13 -27.34 1.33 34.66
N ASP A 14 -26.63 0.93 35.71
CA ASP A 14 -25.49 1.65 36.25
C ASP A 14 -24.28 0.72 36.27
N ARG A 15 -23.52 0.65 35.17
CA ARG A 15 -22.15 0.11 35.15
C ARG A 15 -21.31 0.78 34.05
N PHE A 16 -20.67 1.88 34.43
CA PHE A 16 -19.66 2.63 33.65
C PHE A 16 -18.27 1.94 33.60
N SER A 17 -18.16 0.67 34.01
CA SER A 17 -16.86 -0.01 34.18
C SER A 17 -16.25 -0.59 32.89
N ASP A 18 -17.02 -0.72 31.80
CA ASP A 18 -16.57 -1.43 30.60
C ASP A 18 -16.03 -0.51 29.48
N LEU A 19 -16.13 0.81 29.65
CA LEU A 19 -15.72 1.79 28.62
C LEU A 19 -14.21 2.07 28.56
N LYS A 20 -13.38 1.42 29.40
CA LYS A 20 -11.91 1.59 29.38
C LYS A 20 -11.18 0.77 28.30
N LYS A 21 -11.89 -0.05 27.50
CA LYS A 21 -11.29 -0.91 26.47
C LYS A 21 -11.43 -0.43 25.02
N ILE A 22 -12.06 0.72 24.76
CA ILE A 22 -12.28 1.19 23.39
C ILE A 22 -11.33 2.37 23.09
N GLY A 23 -10.49 2.20 22.07
CA GLY A 23 -9.44 3.15 21.69
C GLY A 23 -9.93 4.60 21.48
N LYS A 24 -9.03 5.56 21.73
CA LYS A 24 -9.24 7.03 21.79
C LYS A 24 -10.06 7.67 20.66
N ASN A 25 -10.26 7.01 19.52
CA ASN A 25 -11.03 7.56 18.38
C ASN A 25 -12.55 7.39 18.53
N TYR A 26 -13.01 6.34 19.22
CA TYR A 26 -14.44 6.13 19.49
C TYR A 26 -14.95 7.05 20.61
N LEU A 27 -14.04 7.52 21.47
CA LEU A 27 -14.40 8.39 22.60
C LEU A 27 -15.00 9.72 22.14
N ARG A 28 -14.57 10.27 20.99
CA ARG A 28 -15.07 11.57 20.50
C ARG A 28 -16.52 11.50 20.04
N ALA A 29 -16.91 10.44 19.32
CA ALA A 29 -18.28 10.27 18.84
C ALA A 29 -19.25 9.95 20.00
N THR A 30 -18.84 9.10 20.94
CA THR A 30 -19.66 8.74 22.11
C THR A 30 -19.76 9.90 23.12
N LEU A 31 -18.71 10.71 23.31
CA LEU A 31 -18.78 11.94 24.10
C LEU A 31 -19.65 13.01 23.45
N LEU A 32 -19.64 13.13 22.12
CA LEU A 32 -20.57 13.99 21.38
C LEU A 32 -22.02 13.56 21.64
N LEU A 33 -22.30 12.25 21.55
CA LEU A 33 -23.61 11.66 21.80
C LEU A 33 -24.09 11.94 23.24
N LEU A 34 -23.23 11.79 24.24
CA LEU A 34 -23.53 12.08 25.65
C LEU A 34 -23.72 13.59 25.93
N SER A 35 -22.99 14.47 25.23
CA SER A 35 -23.18 15.92 25.35
C SER A 35 -24.56 16.37 24.82
N VAL A 36 -25.05 15.73 23.75
CA VAL A 36 -26.38 15.95 23.18
C VAL A 36 -27.48 15.49 24.14
N PHE A 37 -27.33 14.35 24.83
CA PHE A 37 -28.26 13.92 25.88
C PHE A 37 -28.31 14.87 27.09
N LYS A 38 -27.19 15.53 27.42
CA LYS A 38 -27.16 16.54 28.48
C LYS A 38 -27.93 17.81 28.09
N ILE A 39 -27.89 18.19 26.81
CA ILE A 39 -28.67 19.31 26.24
C ILE A 39 -30.18 18.97 26.23
N GLN A 40 -30.55 17.71 25.98
CA GLN A 40 -31.96 17.28 25.97
C GLN A 40 -32.70 17.48 27.30
N LYS A 41 -32.00 17.42 28.44
CA LYS A 41 -32.66 17.56 29.76
C LYS A 41 -33.13 18.99 30.07
N ASN A 42 -32.59 20.00 29.37
CA ASN A 42 -32.85 21.42 29.65
C ASN A 42 -33.87 22.10 28.73
N ASN A 43 -34.31 21.49 27.62
CA ASN A 43 -35.19 22.15 26.64
C ASN A 43 -36.47 21.35 26.37
N SER A 44 -37.42 21.41 27.32
CA SER A 44 -38.71 20.70 27.25
C SER A 44 -39.80 21.36 26.39
N LYS A 45 -39.49 22.42 25.62
CA LYS A 45 -40.52 23.28 24.99
C LYS A 45 -40.59 23.32 23.46
N LYS A 46 -39.80 22.54 22.72
CA LYS A 46 -39.84 22.54 21.23
C LYS A 46 -39.67 21.14 20.63
N PRO A 47 -40.71 20.28 20.66
CA PRO A 47 -40.61 18.89 20.20
C PRO A 47 -40.29 18.77 18.70
N PHE A 48 -40.74 19.70 17.86
CA PHE A 48 -40.55 19.65 16.41
C PHE A 48 -39.09 19.86 15.96
N LEU A 49 -38.34 20.73 16.65
CA LEU A 49 -36.91 20.95 16.37
C LEU A 49 -36.04 19.76 16.80
N ILE A 50 -36.46 19.07 17.87
CA ILE A 50 -35.78 17.90 18.43
C ILE A 50 -35.92 16.70 17.50
N THR A 51 -37.12 16.47 16.93
CA THR A 51 -37.36 15.39 15.97
C THR A 51 -36.56 15.61 14.67
N LEU A 52 -36.44 16.86 14.20
CA LEU A 52 -35.69 17.21 13.00
C LEU A 52 -34.17 17.04 13.19
N MET A 53 -33.62 17.44 14.35
CA MET A 53 -32.20 17.22 14.68
C MET A 53 -31.88 15.73 14.90
N THR A 54 -32.80 14.94 15.46
CA THR A 54 -32.62 13.49 15.53
C THR A 54 -32.75 12.81 14.17
N LEU A 55 -33.60 13.29 13.27
CA LEU A 55 -33.67 12.77 11.89
C LEU A 55 -32.39 13.07 11.10
N PHE A 56 -31.74 14.22 11.33
CA PHE A 56 -30.43 14.53 10.75
C PHE A 56 -29.27 13.71 11.38
N LEU A 57 -29.39 13.29 12.65
CA LEU A 57 -28.40 12.42 13.30
C LEU A 57 -28.60 10.92 13.01
N ILE A 58 -29.84 10.47 12.76
CA ILE A 58 -30.19 9.06 12.49
C ILE A 58 -30.21 8.78 10.98
N GLY A 59 -30.46 9.79 10.14
CA GLY A 59 -30.10 9.80 8.70
C GLY A 59 -28.59 9.96 8.51
N GLY A 60 -27.81 9.43 9.47
CA GLY A 60 -26.38 9.53 9.56
C GLY A 60 -25.76 9.17 8.23
N LEU A 61 -24.96 10.11 7.73
CA LEU A 61 -24.02 9.95 6.65
C LEU A 61 -23.35 8.57 6.80
N GLN A 62 -23.88 7.56 6.10
CA GLN A 62 -23.13 6.35 5.84
C GLN A 62 -22.02 6.82 4.91
N VAL A 63 -20.89 7.20 5.50
CA VAL A 63 -19.63 7.19 4.77
C VAL A 63 -19.31 5.72 4.57
N THR A 64 -19.98 5.10 3.60
CA THR A 64 -19.48 3.87 2.99
C THR A 64 -18.16 4.26 2.35
N LEU A 65 -17.04 4.01 3.05
CA LEU A 65 -15.75 3.93 2.36
C LEU A 65 -15.96 2.89 1.25
N LEU A 66 -15.96 3.34 0.01
CA LEU A 66 -16.12 2.47 -1.13
C LEU A 66 -14.83 1.63 -1.24
N ALA A 67 -14.98 0.31 -1.15
CA ALA A 67 -13.88 -0.60 -1.39
C ALA A 67 -13.35 -0.39 -2.82
N LEU A 68 -12.03 -0.41 -2.98
CA LEU A 68 -11.41 -0.27 -4.29
C LEU A 68 -11.60 -1.58 -5.07
N ASN A 69 -12.48 -1.54 -6.08
CA ASN A 69 -12.59 -2.60 -7.06
C ASN A 69 -11.60 -2.35 -8.20
N GLU A 70 -10.61 -3.22 -8.37
CA GLU A 70 -9.61 -3.13 -9.44
C GLU A 70 -10.25 -3.12 -10.84
N SER A 71 -11.36 -3.83 -11.04
CA SER A 71 -12.06 -3.84 -12.34
C SER A 71 -12.69 -2.50 -12.70
N SER A 72 -12.79 -1.58 -11.73
CA SER A 72 -13.24 -0.21 -11.94
C SER A 72 -12.11 0.76 -12.32
N LEU A 73 -10.89 0.26 -12.51
CA LEU A 73 -9.73 1.06 -12.91
C LEU A 73 -9.42 0.87 -14.39
N THR A 74 -8.94 1.93 -15.04
CA THR A 74 -8.48 1.84 -16.43
C THR A 74 -7.01 1.41 -16.45
N ASN A 75 -6.73 0.24 -17.03
CA ASN A 75 -5.37 -0.29 -17.19
C ASN A 75 -4.56 0.58 -18.17
N LEU A 76 -3.34 0.97 -17.78
CA LEU A 76 -2.42 1.77 -18.59
C LEU A 76 -1.23 0.97 -19.12
N GLY A 77 -1.14 -0.32 -18.78
CA GLY A 77 -0.07 -1.23 -19.15
C GLY A 77 0.53 -1.96 -17.95
N SER A 78 1.29 -3.01 -18.25
CA SER A 78 2.00 -3.82 -17.25
C SER A 78 3.46 -4.03 -17.65
N GLN A 79 4.30 -4.27 -16.66
CA GLN A 79 5.70 -4.63 -16.85
C GLN A 79 6.17 -5.61 -15.76
N ASN A 80 6.95 -6.60 -16.18
CA ASN A 80 7.57 -7.59 -15.30
C ASN A 80 9.07 -7.32 -15.19
N PHE A 81 9.63 -7.52 -14.01
CA PHE A 81 11.04 -7.32 -13.71
C PHE A 81 11.65 -8.59 -13.13
N ASN A 82 12.74 -9.02 -13.75
CA ASN A 82 13.58 -10.13 -13.29
C ASN A 82 14.86 -9.59 -12.66
N TYR A 83 15.64 -10.45 -12.01
CA TYR A 83 16.90 -10.07 -11.41
C TYR A 83 17.94 -9.67 -12.47
N THR A 84 18.57 -8.50 -12.30
CA THR A 84 19.60 -7.96 -13.19
C THR A 84 20.93 -7.68 -12.50
N GLY A 85 21.02 -7.87 -11.18
CA GLY A 85 22.19 -7.48 -10.37
C GLY A 85 22.21 -6.03 -9.88
N GLY A 86 21.20 -5.21 -10.23
CA GLY A 86 21.15 -3.80 -9.85
C GLY A 86 19.72 -3.24 -9.80
N ASN A 87 19.64 -1.97 -9.39
CA ASN A 87 18.37 -1.24 -9.36
C ASN A 87 17.83 -1.11 -10.79
N GLN A 88 16.53 -1.33 -10.95
CA GLN A 88 15.81 -1.11 -12.21
C GLN A 88 14.83 0.04 -12.03
N THR A 89 14.35 0.59 -13.15
CA THR A 89 13.41 1.72 -13.15
C THR A 89 12.16 1.36 -13.93
N TYR A 90 11.00 1.59 -13.32
CA TYR A 90 9.71 1.61 -14.01
C TYR A 90 9.29 3.05 -14.25
N ASN A 91 9.17 3.44 -15.52
CA ASN A 91 8.66 4.75 -15.89
C ASN A 91 7.13 4.72 -15.88
N LEU A 92 6.50 5.60 -15.13
CA LEU A 92 5.04 5.63 -15.00
C LEU A 92 4.43 6.20 -16.28
N PRO A 93 3.43 5.53 -16.88
CA PRO A 93 2.63 6.13 -17.93
C PRO A 93 1.98 7.43 -17.45
N ALA A 94 1.76 8.38 -18.36
CA ALA A 94 1.08 9.63 -18.04
C ALA A 94 -0.30 9.37 -17.42
N ASN A 95 -0.66 10.17 -16.43
CA ASN A 95 -1.93 10.07 -15.67
C ASN A 95 -2.07 8.79 -14.81
N THR A 96 -0.98 8.10 -14.49
CA THR A 96 -1.03 7.00 -13.52
C THR A 96 -1.44 7.52 -12.14
N GLY A 97 -2.55 7.01 -11.61
CA GLY A 97 -3.01 7.32 -10.25
C GLY A 97 -2.79 6.18 -9.27
N TYR A 98 -2.73 4.95 -9.76
CA TYR A 98 -2.55 3.74 -8.97
C TYR A 98 -1.58 2.79 -9.66
N VAL A 99 -0.85 2.00 -8.87
CA VAL A 99 -0.13 0.83 -9.39
C VAL A 99 -0.46 -0.38 -8.53
N LYS A 100 -0.77 -1.50 -9.18
CA LYS A 100 -0.77 -2.81 -8.52
C LYS A 100 0.62 -3.40 -8.64
N VAL A 101 1.16 -3.84 -7.52
CA VAL A 101 2.48 -4.44 -7.45
C VAL A 101 2.36 -5.82 -6.84
N LYS A 102 3.06 -6.80 -7.42
CA LYS A 102 3.30 -8.12 -6.82
C LYS A 102 4.79 -8.35 -6.71
N LEU A 103 5.25 -8.75 -5.53
CA LEU A 103 6.66 -8.94 -5.19
C LEU A 103 6.88 -10.36 -4.67
N TRP A 104 7.89 -11.03 -5.20
CA TRP A 104 8.44 -12.26 -4.66
C TRP A 104 9.85 -11.99 -4.17
N GLY A 105 10.12 -12.23 -2.89
CA GLY A 105 11.47 -12.22 -2.34
C GLY A 105 12.26 -13.43 -2.85
N ALA A 106 13.59 -13.35 -2.86
CA ALA A 106 14.41 -14.47 -3.30
C ALA A 106 14.55 -15.55 -2.22
N GLY A 107 14.77 -16.79 -2.62
CA GLY A 107 15.07 -17.88 -1.69
C GLY A 107 16.53 -17.86 -1.24
N GLY A 108 16.80 -18.39 -0.05
CA GLY A 108 18.15 -18.65 0.43
C GLY A 108 18.77 -19.88 -0.24
N GLY A 109 20.11 -19.97 -0.18
CA GLY A 109 20.86 -21.10 -0.70
C GLY A 109 20.92 -22.27 0.28
N ASN A 110 21.16 -23.47 -0.25
CA ASN A 110 21.40 -24.67 0.55
C ASN A 110 22.77 -24.60 1.25
N ALA A 111 22.96 -25.39 2.31
CA ALA A 111 24.28 -25.68 2.84
C ALA A 111 25.19 -26.39 1.82
N ALA A 112 26.50 -26.44 2.10
CA ALA A 112 27.50 -26.96 1.17
C ALA A 112 27.33 -28.46 0.85
N ASN A 113 27.01 -29.30 1.83
CA ASN A 113 26.65 -30.71 1.59
C ASN A 113 25.13 -30.94 1.65
N ASN A 114 24.68 -31.83 0.78
CA ASN A 114 23.27 -32.12 0.52
C ASN A 114 22.64 -32.98 1.63
N GLY A 115 21.36 -32.74 1.87
CA GLY A 115 20.49 -33.62 2.64
C GLY A 115 19.54 -32.89 3.58
N TYR A 116 20.03 -31.88 4.31
CA TYR A 116 19.32 -31.40 5.49
C TYR A 116 19.39 -29.87 5.72
N GLY A 117 20.15 -29.13 4.90
CA GLY A 117 20.34 -27.68 5.03
C GLY A 117 19.61 -26.85 3.97
N TYR A 118 18.31 -27.06 3.74
CA TYR A 118 17.56 -26.31 2.73
C TYR A 118 17.58 -24.80 2.99
N GLY A 119 17.69 -24.01 1.93
CA GLY A 119 17.46 -22.57 2.01
C GLY A 119 15.99 -22.28 2.30
N GLY A 120 15.73 -21.22 3.06
CA GLY A 120 14.37 -20.74 3.28
C GLY A 120 13.80 -20.12 2.00
N PRO A 121 12.51 -20.30 1.69
CA PRO A 121 11.87 -19.56 0.61
C PRO A 121 11.72 -18.09 0.94
N GLY A 122 11.64 -17.27 -0.11
CA GLY A 122 11.26 -15.87 -0.02
C GLY A 122 9.76 -15.69 0.28
N GLY A 123 9.42 -14.45 0.63
CA GLY A 123 8.07 -14.01 0.90
C GLY A 123 7.32 -13.54 -0.32
N TYR A 124 6.05 -13.19 -0.10
CA TYR A 124 5.20 -12.55 -1.10
C TYR A 124 4.61 -11.24 -0.55
N THR A 125 4.53 -10.20 -1.38
CA THR A 125 3.85 -8.95 -1.03
C THR A 125 3.10 -8.41 -2.22
N GLU A 126 1.85 -8.02 -2.01
CA GLU A 126 0.97 -7.45 -3.03
C GLU A 126 0.18 -6.29 -2.46
N SER A 127 -0.02 -5.24 -3.25
CA SER A 127 -0.93 -4.14 -2.94
C SER A 127 -1.22 -3.33 -4.20
N ILE A 128 -2.38 -2.68 -4.21
CA ILE A 128 -2.66 -1.54 -5.08
C ILE A 128 -2.35 -0.29 -4.28
N ILE A 129 -1.39 0.51 -4.75
CA ILE A 129 -0.96 1.74 -4.06
C ILE A 129 -1.29 2.98 -4.88
N THR A 130 -1.66 4.06 -4.20
CA THR A 130 -1.76 5.39 -4.84
C THR A 130 -0.39 5.91 -5.22
N ILE A 131 -0.28 6.58 -6.36
CA ILE A 131 0.94 7.28 -6.76
C ILE A 131 0.92 8.72 -6.24
N PRO A 132 1.92 9.16 -5.43
CA PRO A 132 2.03 10.55 -5.03
C PRO A 132 2.19 11.50 -6.23
N SER A 133 1.59 12.68 -6.14
CA SER A 133 1.66 13.70 -7.20
C SER A 133 3.11 14.02 -7.58
N GLY A 134 3.38 14.17 -8.87
CA GLY A 134 4.72 14.45 -9.41
C GLY A 134 5.65 13.24 -9.51
N THR A 135 5.24 12.05 -9.06
CA THR A 135 6.03 10.83 -9.27
C THR A 135 6.01 10.45 -10.75
N THR A 136 7.19 10.41 -11.38
CA THR A 136 7.36 10.04 -12.80
C THR A 136 7.96 8.64 -12.98
N SER A 137 8.63 8.11 -11.96
CA SER A 137 9.23 6.78 -11.99
C SER A 137 9.27 6.12 -10.62
N ILE A 138 9.46 4.80 -10.64
CA ILE A 138 9.59 3.94 -9.48
C ILE A 138 10.90 3.16 -9.60
N THR A 139 11.67 3.07 -8.53
CA THR A 139 12.82 2.17 -8.46
C THR A 139 12.37 0.78 -8.05
N VAL A 140 12.81 -0.22 -8.79
CA VAL A 140 12.48 -1.63 -8.62
C VAL A 140 13.74 -2.41 -8.23
N ILE A 141 13.66 -3.11 -7.10
CA ILE A 141 14.67 -4.05 -6.65
C ILE A 141 14.10 -5.46 -6.81
N VAL A 142 14.89 -6.34 -7.44
CA VAL A 142 14.59 -7.77 -7.52
C VAL A 142 15.70 -8.52 -6.79
N GLY A 143 15.35 -9.32 -5.79
CA GLY A 143 16.33 -10.00 -4.96
C GLY A 143 17.12 -11.08 -5.71
N LYS A 144 18.42 -11.18 -5.43
CA LYS A 144 19.26 -12.29 -5.88
C LYS A 144 18.96 -13.54 -5.04
N GLY A 145 18.88 -14.70 -5.69
CA GLY A 145 18.84 -16.00 -5.01
C GLY A 145 20.13 -16.27 -4.23
N GLY A 146 19.99 -16.83 -3.03
CA GLY A 146 21.13 -17.19 -2.19
C GLY A 146 21.94 -18.33 -2.82
N GLN A 147 23.26 -18.21 -2.82
CA GLN A 147 24.15 -19.26 -3.31
C GLN A 147 24.29 -20.41 -2.31
N LYS A 148 24.42 -21.63 -2.84
CA LYS A 148 24.73 -22.84 -2.07
C LYS A 148 26.12 -22.77 -1.45
N GLY A 149 26.23 -23.20 -0.20
CA GLY A 149 27.49 -23.34 0.50
C GLY A 149 28.21 -22.00 0.69
N THR A 150 29.55 -22.04 0.67
CA THR A 150 30.39 -20.91 1.02
C THR A 150 30.28 -19.76 0.01
N GLN A 151 29.61 -18.69 0.43
CA GLN A 151 29.59 -17.39 -0.22
C GLN A 151 29.54 -16.31 0.87
N THR A 152 30.70 -15.82 1.27
CA THR A 152 30.85 -14.88 2.39
C THR A 152 30.48 -13.44 2.04
N GLY A 153 30.38 -13.12 0.74
CA GLY A 153 29.88 -11.82 0.29
C GLY A 153 28.36 -11.71 0.44
N ASP A 154 27.87 -10.50 0.65
CA ASP A 154 26.42 -10.26 0.69
C ASP A 154 25.79 -10.36 -0.71
N GLY A 155 24.55 -10.81 -0.76
CA GLY A 155 23.75 -10.92 -1.96
C GLY A 155 22.98 -9.64 -2.28
N TYR A 156 22.84 -9.33 -3.57
CA TYR A 156 22.02 -8.20 -4.02
C TYR A 156 20.57 -8.32 -3.53
N GLY A 157 19.98 -7.19 -3.12
CA GLY A 157 18.71 -7.16 -2.38
C GLY A 157 18.88 -7.36 -0.87
N GLY A 158 20.12 -7.50 -0.39
CA GLY A 158 20.44 -7.53 1.04
C GLY A 158 20.47 -8.93 1.65
N GLY A 159 20.71 -10.00 0.88
CA GLY A 159 20.94 -11.31 1.48
C GLY A 159 22.29 -11.34 2.21
N GLY A 160 22.35 -11.88 3.43
CA GLY A 160 23.61 -12.02 4.17
C GLY A 160 24.49 -13.11 3.57
N GLY A 161 25.81 -12.87 3.57
CA GLY A 161 26.80 -13.91 3.27
C GLY A 161 26.68 -15.14 4.18
N SER A 162 27.08 -16.31 3.69
CA SER A 162 27.32 -17.48 4.56
C SER A 162 28.54 -17.26 5.45
N GLY A 163 28.70 -18.13 6.44
CA GLY A 163 29.96 -18.32 7.13
C GLY A 163 31.01 -19.02 6.26
N ASN A 164 32.25 -19.07 6.76
CA ASN A 164 33.38 -19.73 6.09
C ASN A 164 33.82 -20.98 6.85
N ASP A 165 33.53 -22.16 6.32
CA ASP A 165 34.04 -23.45 6.80
C ASP A 165 34.23 -24.47 5.67
N GLY A 166 34.66 -23.98 4.49
CA GLY A 166 34.95 -24.82 3.33
C GLY A 166 33.74 -25.65 2.86
N GLY A 167 33.92 -26.97 2.78
CA GLY A 167 32.88 -27.93 2.37
C GLY A 167 31.74 -28.12 3.36
N ASN A 168 31.83 -27.51 4.55
CA ASN A 168 30.88 -27.70 5.63
C ASN A 168 30.06 -26.43 5.92
N SER A 169 30.14 -25.38 5.11
CA SER A 169 29.43 -24.13 5.38
C SER A 169 27.92 -24.20 5.18
N GLY A 170 27.20 -23.31 5.87
CA GLY A 170 25.83 -22.94 5.51
C GLY A 170 25.73 -22.22 4.16
N GLY A 171 24.51 -21.96 3.72
CA GLY A 171 24.22 -21.24 2.47
C GLY A 171 24.10 -19.72 2.66
N GLN A 172 24.14 -18.97 1.57
CA GLN A 172 23.88 -17.53 1.56
C GLN A 172 22.37 -17.24 1.74
N GLY A 173 22.02 -16.14 2.40
CA GLY A 173 20.64 -15.63 2.43
C GLY A 173 20.18 -15.07 1.08
N GLY A 174 18.88 -15.14 0.80
CA GLY A 174 18.26 -14.53 -0.38
C GLY A 174 18.00 -13.03 -0.19
N GLY A 175 18.07 -12.27 -1.28
CA GLY A 175 17.76 -10.84 -1.29
C GLY A 175 16.26 -10.53 -1.29
N ARG A 176 15.90 -9.34 -0.81
CA ARG A 176 14.53 -8.82 -0.90
C ARG A 176 14.20 -8.32 -2.30
N SER A 177 12.92 -8.34 -2.64
CA SER A 177 12.38 -7.56 -3.77
C SER A 177 11.56 -6.40 -3.22
N ALA A 178 11.71 -5.20 -3.80
CA ALA A 178 11.13 -4.00 -3.23
C ALA A 178 10.78 -2.93 -4.27
N ILE A 179 9.86 -2.06 -3.88
CA ILE A 179 9.48 -0.84 -4.59
C ILE A 179 9.92 0.36 -3.77
N ILE A 180 10.64 1.27 -4.42
CA ILE A 180 11.05 2.54 -3.84
C ILE A 180 10.44 3.69 -4.65
N ILE A 181 9.80 4.62 -3.95
CA ILE A 181 9.21 5.84 -4.52
C ILE A 181 9.87 7.04 -3.83
N GLY A 182 10.59 7.85 -4.61
CA GLY A 182 11.49 8.86 -4.05
C GLY A 182 12.59 8.18 -3.22
N SER A 183 12.64 8.48 -1.93
CA SER A 183 13.57 7.87 -0.96
C SER A 183 12.93 6.79 -0.09
N ASN A 184 11.64 6.51 -0.26
CA ASN A 184 10.90 5.62 0.63
C ASN A 184 10.74 4.23 0.02
N GLU A 185 11.16 3.19 0.74
CA GLU A 185 10.79 1.81 0.42
C GLU A 185 9.33 1.57 0.86
N VAL A 186 8.44 1.36 -0.11
CA VAL A 186 6.98 1.39 0.11
C VAL A 186 6.36 -0.01 0.16
N LEU A 187 6.97 -0.97 -0.52
CA LEU A 187 6.59 -2.38 -0.55
C LEU A 187 7.85 -3.25 -0.57
N THR A 188 7.86 -4.33 0.20
CA THR A 188 9.00 -5.25 0.29
C THR A 188 8.50 -6.68 0.46
N ALA A 189 9.00 -7.61 -0.35
CA ALA A 189 8.94 -9.04 -0.05
C ALA A 189 10.30 -9.51 0.44
N GLY A 190 10.36 -9.98 1.69
CA GLY A 190 11.60 -10.44 2.32
C GLY A 190 12.16 -11.72 1.69
N GLY A 191 13.48 -11.83 1.63
CA GLY A 191 14.20 -13.03 1.20
C GLY A 191 14.32 -14.07 2.32
N GLY A 192 14.49 -15.33 1.93
CA GLY A 192 14.70 -16.43 2.87
C GLY A 192 16.15 -16.51 3.38
N GLY A 193 16.33 -17.06 4.57
CA GLY A 193 17.65 -17.33 5.15
C GLY A 193 18.35 -18.50 4.44
N GLY A 194 19.68 -18.52 4.49
CA GLY A 194 20.49 -19.64 4.03
C GLY A 194 20.40 -20.83 4.99
N GLY A 195 20.45 -22.04 4.44
CA GLY A 195 20.43 -23.26 5.23
C GLY A 195 21.69 -23.44 6.09
N GLY A 196 21.55 -24.15 7.19
CA GLY A 196 22.64 -24.53 8.08
C GLY A 196 23.20 -25.92 7.75
N TYR A 197 24.38 -26.22 8.28
CA TYR A 197 25.08 -27.50 8.10
C TYR A 197 25.11 -28.32 9.40
N GLY A 198 24.94 -29.64 9.27
CA GLY A 198 25.10 -30.60 10.36
C GLY A 198 24.32 -31.90 10.10
N GLY A 199 24.32 -32.81 11.07
CA GLY A 199 23.68 -34.13 10.96
C GLY A 199 22.14 -34.14 11.08
N SER A 200 21.47 -33.00 10.97
CA SER A 200 20.02 -32.85 11.13
C SER A 200 19.45 -31.76 10.24
N ASN A 201 18.13 -31.72 10.08
CA ASN A 201 17.42 -30.66 9.36
C ASN A 201 17.74 -29.29 9.96
N LYS A 202 18.29 -28.36 9.15
CA LYS A 202 18.69 -27.00 9.53
C LYS A 202 18.30 -26.03 8.44
N TYR A 203 17.01 -25.81 8.31
CA TYR A 203 16.47 -25.02 7.22
C TYR A 203 16.62 -23.53 7.50
N GLY A 204 16.91 -22.77 6.45
CA GLY A 204 16.87 -21.32 6.49
C GLY A 204 15.48 -20.81 6.85
N GLY A 205 15.44 -19.69 7.57
CA GLY A 205 14.20 -19.03 7.94
C GLY A 205 13.43 -18.55 6.72
N VAL A 206 12.11 -18.66 6.76
CA VAL A 206 11.22 -18.22 5.70
C VAL A 206 11.18 -16.68 5.66
N GLY A 207 11.36 -16.11 4.48
CA GLY A 207 11.23 -14.67 4.25
C GLY A 207 9.77 -14.22 4.12
N GLY A 208 9.54 -12.92 4.29
CA GLY A 208 8.23 -12.30 4.09
C GLY A 208 7.39 -12.20 5.35
N GLY A 209 6.07 -12.09 5.14
CA GLY A 209 5.14 -11.69 6.19
C GLY A 209 5.43 -10.28 6.70
N LEU A 210 4.75 -9.88 7.77
CA LEU A 210 5.19 -8.76 8.61
C LEU A 210 6.39 -9.16 9.48
N LYS A 211 6.54 -10.47 9.72
CA LYS A 211 7.67 -11.10 10.40
C LYS A 211 8.04 -12.38 9.66
N GLY A 212 9.34 -12.57 9.41
CA GLY A 212 9.87 -13.81 8.85
C GLY A 212 9.79 -14.98 9.84
N THR A 213 10.55 -16.05 9.61
CA THR A 213 10.80 -17.08 10.65
C THR A 213 12.27 -17.14 11.02
N ASP A 214 12.52 -17.62 12.23
CA ASP A 214 13.86 -18.02 12.65
C ASP A 214 14.34 -19.18 11.76
N GLY A 215 15.66 -19.38 11.73
CA GLY A 215 16.24 -20.61 11.22
C GLY A 215 15.77 -21.82 12.03
N TYR A 216 15.57 -22.97 11.37
CA TYR A 216 14.98 -24.16 11.99
C TYR A 216 16.01 -25.06 12.70
N ASN A 217 15.60 -25.66 13.82
CA ASN A 217 16.22 -26.80 14.50
C ASN A 217 17.74 -26.68 14.75
N SER A 218 18.09 -25.60 15.43
CA SER A 218 19.48 -25.22 15.70
C SER A 218 19.57 -24.31 16.92
N GLY A 219 18.70 -24.54 17.92
CA GLY A 219 18.80 -23.94 19.25
C GLY A 219 19.10 -22.44 19.26
N ASN A 220 20.25 -22.09 19.83
CA ASN A 220 20.74 -20.72 19.92
C ASN A 220 21.50 -20.29 18.66
N GLU A 221 22.00 -21.25 17.88
CA GLU A 221 22.77 -21.05 16.67
C GLU A 221 21.92 -20.53 15.51
N ALA A 222 20.60 -20.72 15.56
CA ALA A 222 19.68 -20.19 14.57
C ALA A 222 19.67 -18.65 14.56
N GLY A 223 19.86 -18.07 13.37
CA GLY A 223 19.56 -16.66 13.13
C GLY A 223 18.07 -16.39 13.32
N ARG A 224 17.74 -15.24 13.94
CA ARG A 224 16.35 -14.86 14.24
C ARG A 224 15.69 -14.13 13.08
N ALA A 225 14.37 -14.24 13.01
CA ALA A 225 13.54 -13.52 12.05
C ALA A 225 13.63 -12.01 12.24
N ALA A 226 13.54 -11.27 11.14
CA ALA A 226 13.25 -9.85 11.19
C ALA A 226 11.75 -9.56 11.32
N THR A 227 11.43 -8.34 11.76
CA THR A 227 10.08 -7.79 11.84
C THR A 227 10.01 -6.45 11.08
N GLN A 228 8.82 -5.89 10.89
CA GLN A 228 8.69 -4.53 10.35
C GLN A 228 9.32 -3.41 11.19
N THR A 229 9.75 -3.70 12.41
CA THR A 229 10.28 -2.68 13.34
C THR A 229 11.68 -2.99 13.85
N GLY A 230 12.30 -4.08 13.40
CA GLY A 230 13.63 -4.45 13.89
C GLY A 230 14.21 -5.63 13.13
N ALA A 231 15.54 -5.58 13.00
CA ALA A 231 16.33 -6.63 12.40
C ALA A 231 16.34 -7.91 13.24
N GLY A 232 16.58 -9.04 12.57
CA GLY A 232 16.73 -10.32 13.23
C GLY A 232 18.06 -10.39 13.99
N ALA A 233 18.02 -10.84 15.23
CA ALA A 233 19.22 -11.09 16.03
C ALA A 233 20.04 -12.27 15.47
N LYS A 234 21.36 -12.20 15.64
CA LYS A 234 22.30 -13.27 15.30
C LYS A 234 22.04 -14.57 16.07
N GLY A 235 22.39 -15.68 15.42
CA GLY A 235 22.60 -16.95 16.09
C GLY A 235 23.86 -16.90 16.96
N THR A 236 23.77 -17.47 18.16
CA THR A 236 24.86 -17.55 19.13
C THR A 236 25.50 -18.94 19.07
N GLY A 237 26.82 -18.99 18.92
CA GLY A 237 27.59 -20.23 18.90
C GLY A 237 28.58 -20.34 20.05
N SER A 238 29.09 -21.55 20.34
CA SER A 238 30.08 -21.78 21.42
C SER A 238 31.44 -21.15 21.14
N VAL A 239 31.81 -21.02 19.86
CA VAL A 239 33.05 -20.38 19.42
C VAL A 239 32.78 -19.07 18.68
N ARG A 240 31.69 -19.00 17.90
CA ARG A 240 31.37 -17.83 17.05
C ARG A 240 29.89 -17.61 16.86
N ASN A 241 29.51 -16.34 16.86
CA ASN A 241 28.17 -15.90 16.55
C ASN A 241 28.06 -15.55 15.06
N GLY A 242 26.84 -15.57 14.53
CA GLY A 242 26.54 -14.87 13.29
C GLY A 242 26.53 -13.35 13.49
N GLU A 243 26.10 -12.62 12.47
CA GLU A 243 25.83 -11.19 12.56
C GLU A 243 24.34 -10.92 12.71
N ASP A 244 24.02 -9.81 13.38
CA ASP A 244 22.66 -9.31 13.41
C ASP A 244 22.26 -8.89 11.99
N GLY A 245 20.97 -8.96 11.66
CA GLY A 245 20.46 -8.25 10.50
C GLY A 245 20.64 -6.74 10.69
N GLY A 246 20.51 -6.00 9.60
CA GLY A 246 20.63 -4.54 9.61
C GLY A 246 22.08 -4.03 9.62
N VAL A 247 23.08 -4.92 9.65
CA VAL A 247 24.50 -4.52 9.65
C VAL A 247 24.83 -3.82 8.33
N GLY A 248 25.34 -2.59 8.43
CA GLY A 248 25.60 -1.70 7.30
C GLY A 248 24.36 -0.94 6.81
N ASN A 249 23.20 -1.59 6.71
CA ASN A 249 21.92 -0.94 6.43
C ASN A 249 20.73 -1.80 6.89
N GLN A 250 19.60 -1.15 7.16
CA GLN A 250 18.36 -1.77 7.63
C GLN A 250 17.93 -3.02 6.84
N TRP A 251 18.14 -3.02 5.51
CA TRP A 251 17.61 -4.04 4.63
C TRP A 251 18.48 -5.31 4.52
N GLN A 252 19.69 -5.24 5.07
CA GLN A 252 20.71 -6.27 4.98
C GLN A 252 20.46 -7.40 5.97
N GLY A 253 20.50 -8.65 5.51
CA GLY A 253 20.55 -9.83 6.37
C GLY A 253 21.95 -10.01 6.95
N GLY A 254 22.03 -10.52 8.18
CA GLY A 254 23.30 -10.75 8.86
C GLY A 254 24.07 -11.90 8.24
N ARG A 255 25.40 -11.80 8.19
CA ARG A 255 26.25 -12.90 7.73
C ARG A 255 26.27 -14.06 8.72
N GLY A 256 26.42 -15.27 8.21
CA GLY A 256 26.77 -16.42 9.05
C GLY A 256 28.15 -16.23 9.71
N SER A 257 28.48 -17.03 10.72
CA SER A 257 29.78 -16.97 11.40
C SER A 257 31.00 -17.06 10.44
N ILE A 258 31.76 -15.96 10.28
CA ILE A 258 32.80 -15.80 9.22
C ILE A 258 34.28 -15.96 9.67
N THR A 259 34.64 -15.82 10.94
CA THR A 259 36.06 -15.56 11.33
C THR A 259 36.88 -16.76 11.84
N GLY A 260 37.46 -17.57 10.95
CA GLY A 260 38.51 -18.59 11.23
C GLY A 260 38.10 -20.04 10.88
N ASN A 261 38.87 -21.08 11.27
CA ASN A 261 38.46 -22.49 11.05
C ASN A 261 37.25 -22.90 11.92
N GLY A 262 36.23 -23.51 11.34
CA GLY A 262 35.11 -24.17 12.03
C GLY A 262 33.75 -23.43 12.06
N TRP A 263 32.68 -24.18 11.75
CA TRP A 263 31.25 -23.93 12.04
C TRP A 263 30.60 -22.72 11.37
N GLY A 264 30.90 -22.48 10.09
CA GLY A 264 30.33 -21.39 9.29
C GLY A 264 28.81 -21.54 9.04
N GLY A 265 28.00 -20.69 9.66
CA GLY A 265 26.52 -20.69 9.57
C GLY A 265 25.95 -20.17 8.26
N GLY A 266 24.63 -20.24 8.10
CA GLY A 266 23.89 -19.67 6.98
C GLY A 266 23.66 -18.15 7.14
N GLY A 267 23.61 -17.42 6.03
CA GLY A 267 23.32 -16.00 6.03
C GLY A 267 21.83 -15.69 6.22
N GLY A 268 21.50 -14.59 6.87
CA GLY A 268 20.13 -14.10 7.02
C GLY A 268 19.55 -13.57 5.71
N GLY A 269 18.24 -13.67 5.52
CA GLY A 269 17.55 -13.12 4.36
C GLY A 269 17.41 -11.59 4.42
N GLY A 270 17.50 -10.92 3.28
CA GLY A 270 17.23 -9.48 3.19
C GLY A 270 15.75 -9.17 3.36
N GLY A 271 15.38 -7.96 3.78
CA GLY A 271 13.98 -7.61 3.97
C GLY A 271 13.77 -6.13 4.24
N TYR A 272 12.56 -5.75 4.65
CA TYR A 272 12.34 -4.39 5.17
C TYR A 272 13.16 -4.17 6.44
N TYR A 273 13.30 -5.23 7.24
CA TYR A 273 14.51 -5.47 7.99
C TYR A 273 15.07 -6.85 7.61
N GLY A 274 16.40 -6.98 7.60
CA GLY A 274 17.05 -8.26 7.33
C GLY A 274 17.07 -9.20 8.55
N GLY A 275 17.01 -10.50 8.29
CA GLY A 275 17.11 -11.56 9.30
C GLY A 275 18.54 -11.72 9.81
N GLY A 276 18.72 -12.33 10.97
CA GLY A 276 20.04 -12.59 11.54
C GLY A 276 20.76 -13.76 10.88
N GLY A 277 22.09 -13.73 10.87
CA GLY A 277 22.91 -14.85 10.41
C GLY A 277 23.06 -15.94 11.46
N GLY A 278 23.31 -17.17 11.02
CA GLY A 278 23.50 -18.33 11.91
C GLY A 278 24.89 -18.36 12.56
N GLY A 279 24.94 -18.80 13.82
CA GLY A 279 26.16 -19.05 14.59
C GLY A 279 26.68 -20.48 14.44
N GLY A 280 27.70 -20.86 15.23
CA GLY A 280 28.28 -22.21 15.16
C GLY A 280 28.79 -22.79 16.49
N THR A 281 28.44 -24.06 16.76
CA THR A 281 28.75 -24.79 18.01
C THR A 281 29.03 -26.28 17.77
N ASN A 282 30.19 -26.80 18.18
CA ASN A 282 30.47 -28.24 18.34
C ASN A 282 30.01 -29.18 17.19
N GLY A 283 30.18 -28.84 15.91
CA GLY A 283 29.56 -29.64 14.83
C GLY A 283 28.51 -28.90 14.03
N ASN A 284 27.85 -27.94 14.68
CA ASN A 284 26.59 -27.39 14.24
C ASN A 284 26.77 -26.01 13.67
N HIS A 285 26.28 -25.82 12.44
CA HIS A 285 26.25 -24.55 11.75
C HIS A 285 24.80 -24.11 11.66
N GLY A 286 24.45 -23.04 12.35
CA GLY A 286 23.10 -22.53 12.39
C GLY A 286 22.64 -22.02 11.01
N PRO A 287 21.38 -22.22 10.62
CA PRO A 287 20.75 -21.52 9.51
C PRO A 287 20.52 -20.04 9.83
N GLY A 288 20.41 -19.21 8.78
CA GLY A 288 20.03 -17.82 8.91
C GLY A 288 18.52 -17.63 9.05
N GLY A 289 18.10 -16.53 9.67
CA GLY A 289 16.70 -16.12 9.79
C GLY A 289 16.18 -15.44 8.52
N GLY A 290 14.86 -15.46 8.31
CA GLY A 290 14.22 -14.80 7.18
C GLY A 290 14.05 -13.29 7.38
N GLY A 291 14.17 -12.53 6.28
CA GLY A 291 13.89 -11.10 6.29
C GLY A 291 12.38 -10.80 6.26
N SER A 292 11.98 -9.65 6.79
CA SER A 292 10.56 -9.27 6.85
C SER A 292 10.08 -8.67 5.52
N GLY A 293 8.78 -8.80 5.25
CA GLY A 293 8.11 -7.99 4.25
C GLY A 293 7.66 -6.63 4.79
N PHE A 294 7.17 -5.79 3.87
CA PHE A 294 6.58 -4.49 4.19
C PHE A 294 5.47 -4.14 3.22
N VAL A 295 4.34 -3.70 3.76
CA VAL A 295 3.16 -3.30 2.99
C VAL A 295 2.57 -2.01 3.54
N GLY A 296 3.43 -1.02 3.77
CA GLY A 296 3.05 0.28 4.32
C GLY A 296 2.69 0.25 5.80
N ARG A 297 2.33 1.44 6.32
CA ARG A 297 1.92 1.66 7.71
C ARG A 297 0.41 1.90 7.83
N ASN A 298 -0.11 1.81 9.06
CA ASN A 298 -1.41 2.37 9.41
C ASN A 298 -1.19 3.72 10.10
N GLY A 299 -1.45 4.82 9.41
CA GLY A 299 -0.95 6.13 9.81
C GLY A 299 0.57 6.13 9.78
N SER A 300 1.19 6.32 10.95
CA SER A 300 2.64 6.26 11.12
C SER A 300 3.15 4.98 11.80
N SER A 301 2.27 4.03 12.10
CA SER A 301 2.62 2.80 12.83
C SER A 301 2.80 1.62 11.91
N ALA A 302 3.85 0.82 12.14
CA ALA A 302 4.03 -0.47 11.50
C ALA A 302 2.83 -1.39 11.80
N LEU A 303 2.57 -2.34 10.89
CA LEU A 303 1.52 -3.34 11.08
C LEU A 303 2.00 -4.40 12.07
N SER A 304 1.06 -4.97 12.83
CA SER A 304 1.33 -6.00 13.83
C SER A 304 0.89 -7.38 13.36
N GLY A 305 1.58 -8.41 13.84
CA GLY A 305 1.29 -9.81 13.53
C GLY A 305 2.38 -10.45 12.68
N ASP A 306 2.15 -11.68 12.24
CA ASP A 306 3.09 -12.43 11.40
C ASP A 306 2.88 -12.15 9.91
N GLN A 307 1.63 -11.97 9.49
CA GLN A 307 1.22 -11.79 8.10
C GLN A 307 0.13 -10.71 8.02
N TRP A 308 -0.11 -10.21 6.81
CA TRP A 308 -1.23 -9.34 6.49
C TRP A 308 -2.01 -9.97 5.33
N GLY A 309 -3.29 -10.27 5.54
CA GLY A 309 -4.09 -11.07 4.61
C GLY A 309 -3.70 -12.55 4.57
N SER A 310 -4.10 -13.23 3.49
CA SER A 310 -3.87 -14.66 3.27
C SER A 310 -3.69 -14.98 1.78
N ALA A 311 -3.47 -16.26 1.46
CA ALA A 311 -3.42 -16.72 0.07
C ALA A 311 -4.72 -16.44 -0.70
N ASN A 312 -5.86 -16.47 0.00
CA ASN A 312 -7.20 -16.41 -0.60
C ASN A 312 -7.95 -15.10 -0.31
N SER A 313 -7.39 -14.22 0.50
CA SER A 313 -8.03 -12.96 0.88
C SER A 313 -7.01 -11.86 1.11
N THR A 314 -7.35 -10.66 0.69
CA THR A 314 -6.55 -9.44 0.88
C THR A 314 -7.19 -8.53 1.92
N GLU A 315 -6.37 -7.69 2.55
CA GLU A 315 -6.79 -6.68 3.50
C GLU A 315 -6.88 -5.30 2.85
N ASP A 316 -7.26 -4.27 3.61
CA ASP A 316 -7.27 -2.87 3.17
C ASP A 316 -8.20 -2.58 1.98
N ALA A 317 -9.31 -3.31 1.83
CA ALA A 317 -10.25 -3.09 0.72
C ALA A 317 -10.70 -1.62 0.62
N ASN A 318 -10.85 -0.95 1.76
CA ASN A 318 -11.27 0.45 1.88
C ASN A 318 -10.12 1.46 1.86
N GLY A 319 -8.87 1.01 1.72
CA GLY A 319 -7.68 1.85 1.74
C GLY A 319 -7.15 2.09 3.14
N ARG A 320 -5.87 1.80 3.33
CA ARG A 320 -5.11 2.13 4.53
C ARG A 320 -4.05 3.17 4.19
N LYS A 321 -4.10 4.31 4.89
CA LYS A 321 -3.20 5.43 4.65
C LYS A 321 -1.92 5.29 5.46
N ASP A 322 -0.77 5.34 4.80
CA ASP A 322 0.51 5.66 5.41
C ASP A 322 0.68 7.18 5.39
N THR A 323 0.68 7.80 6.57
CA THR A 323 0.80 9.26 6.71
C THR A 323 2.24 9.75 6.59
N VAL A 324 3.24 8.86 6.63
CA VAL A 324 4.66 9.20 6.46
C VAL A 324 4.97 9.38 4.97
N THR A 325 4.48 8.48 4.13
CA THR A 325 4.72 8.52 2.67
C THR A 325 3.58 9.18 1.88
N ASN A 326 2.46 9.46 2.55
CA ASN A 326 1.22 9.90 1.93
C ASN A 326 0.68 8.93 0.87
N ILE A 327 0.99 7.63 0.99
CA ILE A 327 0.49 6.57 0.10
C ILE A 327 -0.67 5.84 0.77
N THR A 328 -1.72 5.57 0.01
CA THR A 328 -2.82 4.69 0.43
C THR A 328 -2.63 3.31 -0.20
N TYR A 329 -2.75 2.27 0.61
CA TYR A 329 -2.60 0.87 0.25
C TYR A 329 -3.98 0.19 0.21
N TYR A 330 -4.27 -0.55 -0.85
CA TYR A 330 -5.52 -1.26 -1.06
C TYR A 330 -5.27 -2.71 -1.42
N ASN A 331 -6.19 -3.60 -1.05
CA ASN A 331 -6.16 -5.02 -1.40
C ASN A 331 -4.77 -5.63 -1.14
N SER A 332 -4.27 -5.36 0.06
CA SER A 332 -2.91 -5.64 0.45
C SER A 332 -2.75 -7.03 1.04
N ARG A 333 -1.59 -7.63 0.82
CA ARG A 333 -1.12 -8.78 1.60
C ARG A 333 0.39 -8.82 1.68
N ALA A 334 0.89 -9.30 2.80
CA ALA A 334 2.30 -9.58 3.04
C ALA A 334 2.38 -10.95 3.70
N LEU A 335 2.87 -11.93 2.96
CA LEU A 335 2.80 -13.35 3.31
C LEU A 335 4.20 -13.95 3.42
N ARG A 336 4.36 -14.89 4.34
CA ARG A 336 5.55 -15.75 4.39
C ARG A 336 5.52 -16.74 3.23
N GLY A 337 6.66 -17.33 2.89
CA GLY A 337 6.69 -18.57 2.14
C GLY A 337 6.21 -19.78 2.96
N ASP A 338 6.28 -20.98 2.37
CA ASP A 338 6.06 -22.25 3.05
C ASP A 338 7.36 -23.05 3.02
N ILE A 339 7.90 -23.37 4.20
CA ILE A 339 9.15 -24.12 4.31
C ILE A 339 9.00 -25.60 3.93
N ASN A 340 7.80 -26.18 4.01
CA ASN A 340 7.59 -27.58 3.65
C ASN A 340 7.70 -27.77 2.15
N ASP A 341 7.11 -26.84 1.40
CA ASP A 341 7.17 -26.81 -0.06
C ASP A 341 8.38 -26.02 -0.60
N ARG A 342 9.07 -25.28 0.28
CA ARG A 342 10.25 -24.46 0.00
C ARG A 342 10.00 -23.42 -1.09
N LYS A 343 8.80 -22.84 -1.09
CA LYS A 343 8.35 -21.86 -2.10
C LYS A 343 7.52 -20.74 -1.48
N PRO A 344 7.37 -19.58 -2.14
CA PRO A 344 6.41 -18.57 -1.73
C PRO A 344 4.96 -19.12 -1.74
N ILE A 345 4.11 -18.65 -0.82
CA ILE A 345 2.69 -19.10 -0.74
C ILE A 345 1.93 -18.83 -2.05
N ILE A 346 2.22 -17.70 -2.71
CA ILE A 346 1.70 -17.39 -4.04
C ILE A 346 2.77 -17.72 -5.05
N GLU A 347 2.53 -18.73 -5.89
CA GLU A 347 3.50 -19.18 -6.90
C GLU A 347 3.35 -18.45 -8.23
N ASN A 348 4.45 -18.37 -8.97
CA ASN A 348 4.48 -17.86 -10.34
C ASN A 348 5.70 -18.43 -11.06
N GLY A 349 5.75 -19.74 -11.28
CA GLY A 349 6.99 -20.43 -11.67
C GLY A 349 7.94 -20.58 -10.48
N ASN A 350 9.25 -20.47 -10.72
CA ASN A 350 10.26 -20.84 -9.73
C ASN A 350 10.73 -19.69 -8.81
N TYR A 351 10.18 -18.48 -8.92
CA TYR A 351 10.71 -17.34 -8.18
C TYR A 351 10.58 -17.50 -6.66
N GLY A 352 11.66 -17.18 -5.94
CA GLY A 352 11.70 -17.18 -4.49
C GLY A 352 11.76 -18.54 -3.82
N ARG A 353 11.96 -19.64 -4.57
CA ARG A 353 12.12 -20.98 -3.98
C ARG A 353 13.44 -21.09 -3.22
N GLY A 354 13.37 -21.72 -2.05
CA GLY A 354 14.54 -22.03 -1.24
C GLY A 354 15.39 -23.12 -1.88
N GLY A 355 16.70 -23.05 -1.73
CA GLY A 355 17.63 -24.00 -2.34
C GLY A 355 17.44 -25.43 -1.84
N ASP A 356 17.01 -26.32 -2.73
CA ASP A 356 16.99 -27.78 -2.54
C ASP A 356 18.19 -28.40 -3.27
N ASN A 357 19.24 -28.75 -2.53
CA ASN A 357 20.51 -29.22 -3.08
C ASN A 357 21.17 -28.25 -4.09
N GLY A 358 20.83 -26.97 -4.02
CA GLY A 358 21.29 -25.93 -4.94
C GLY A 358 21.12 -24.52 -4.40
N ASN A 359 21.29 -23.55 -5.30
CA ASN A 359 21.02 -22.15 -5.01
C ASN A 359 19.51 -21.93 -4.76
N GLY A 360 19.17 -20.90 -4.02
CA GLY A 360 17.81 -20.38 -4.01
C GLY A 360 17.51 -19.66 -5.32
N ASP A 361 16.23 -19.64 -5.69
CA ASP A 361 15.76 -18.93 -6.86
C ASP A 361 15.61 -17.43 -6.57
N HIS A 362 15.88 -16.61 -7.58
CA HIS A 362 15.78 -15.16 -7.47
C HIS A 362 14.32 -14.69 -7.32
N GLY A 363 14.15 -13.44 -6.90
CA GLY A 363 12.84 -12.82 -6.77
C GLY A 363 12.22 -12.44 -8.12
N ARG A 364 11.04 -11.83 -8.07
CA ARG A 364 10.35 -11.24 -9.22
C ARG A 364 9.49 -10.06 -8.78
N VAL A 365 9.28 -9.11 -9.69
CA VAL A 365 8.35 -8.01 -9.51
C VAL A 365 7.43 -7.88 -10.72
N GLU A 366 6.14 -7.70 -10.48
CA GLU A 366 5.15 -7.38 -11.51
C GLU A 366 4.46 -6.07 -11.13
N ILE A 367 4.35 -5.16 -12.10
CA ILE A 367 3.69 -3.87 -11.93
C ILE A 367 2.62 -3.73 -13.01
N VAL A 368 1.44 -3.29 -12.61
CA VAL A 368 0.37 -2.86 -13.51
C VAL A 368 -0.03 -1.44 -13.14
N ALA A 369 0.06 -0.51 -14.08
CA ALA A 369 -0.33 0.88 -13.88
C ALA A 369 -1.79 1.09 -14.23
N TYR A 370 -2.44 1.96 -13.46
CA TYR A 370 -3.84 2.28 -13.62
C TYR A 370 -4.10 3.77 -13.53
N LYS A 371 -5.05 4.24 -14.35
CA LYS A 371 -5.72 5.52 -14.16
C LYS A 371 -6.94 5.29 -13.27
N GLY A 372 -7.08 6.13 -12.24
CA GLY A 372 -8.29 6.17 -11.43
C GLY A 372 -9.50 6.57 -12.27
N ASN A 373 -10.60 5.84 -12.16
CA ASN A 373 -11.88 6.35 -12.61
C ASN A 373 -12.34 7.41 -11.60
N GLN A 374 -12.70 8.59 -12.09
CA GLN A 374 -13.13 9.76 -11.29
C GLN A 374 -14.36 9.49 -10.40
N ALA A 375 -14.95 8.28 -10.46
CA ALA A 375 -16.16 7.89 -9.75
C ALA A 375 -15.95 7.19 -8.40
N ASN A 376 -14.74 6.73 -8.06
CA ASN A 376 -14.50 5.90 -6.85
C ASN A 376 -13.61 6.56 -5.77
N GLN A 377 -13.46 7.89 -5.81
CA GLN A 377 -12.95 8.66 -4.66
C GLN A 377 -14.10 8.92 -3.69
N GLY A 378 -14.58 7.86 -3.03
CA GLY A 378 -15.54 7.92 -1.93
C GLY A 378 -14.89 8.44 -0.66
N GLY A 379 -14.56 9.73 -0.64
CA GLY A 379 -14.08 10.47 0.51
C GLY A 379 -14.49 11.93 0.32
N SER A 380 -15.40 12.39 1.18
CA SER A 380 -15.82 13.79 1.26
C SER A 380 -14.61 14.73 1.16
N ASN A 381 -14.64 15.65 0.18
CA ASN A 381 -13.73 16.79 -0.05
C ASN A 381 -12.74 16.71 -1.22
N PHE A 382 -13.16 16.18 -2.37
CA PHE A 382 -12.76 16.76 -3.65
C PHE A 382 -14.01 17.13 -4.45
N LYS A 383 -14.64 18.24 -4.10
CA LYS A 383 -15.51 18.91 -5.07
C LYS A 383 -14.61 19.48 -6.16
N LYS A 384 -14.64 18.80 -7.30
CA LYS A 384 -14.52 19.33 -8.66
C LYS A 384 -13.60 20.56 -8.82
N GLY A 385 -12.29 20.34 -8.71
CA GLY A 385 -11.33 21.15 -9.44
C GLY A 385 -11.02 20.45 -10.77
N LEU A 386 -11.48 21.01 -11.89
CA LEU A 386 -10.91 20.75 -13.23
C LEU A 386 -11.30 19.45 -13.99
N ASN A 387 -12.56 18.98 -13.95
CA ASN A 387 -13.00 17.85 -14.82
C ASN A 387 -14.12 18.16 -15.82
N GLU A 388 -14.47 19.41 -16.06
CA GLU A 388 -15.37 19.77 -17.15
C GLU A 388 -14.63 20.64 -18.16
N TRP A 389 -13.59 20.05 -18.77
CA TRP A 389 -13.06 20.56 -20.03
C TRP A 389 -13.35 19.63 -21.22
N PHE A 390 -13.57 18.32 -21.03
CA PHE A 390 -13.78 17.38 -22.16
C PHE A 390 -14.60 16.09 -21.86
N SER A 391 -15.69 16.12 -21.10
CA SER A 391 -16.63 14.98 -21.10
C SER A 391 -18.07 15.45 -21.15
N GLY A 392 -18.77 15.02 -22.21
CA GLY A 392 -20.11 15.45 -22.55
C GLY A 392 -21.16 15.21 -21.47
N ILE A 393 -21.91 16.29 -21.24
CA ILE A 393 -23.36 16.39 -20.98
C ILE A 393 -23.94 15.50 -19.86
N ASP A 394 -24.34 16.17 -18.78
CA ASP A 394 -25.71 16.04 -18.27
C ASP A 394 -26.41 17.39 -18.40
N ALA A 395 -27.55 17.39 -19.10
CA ALA A 395 -28.28 18.55 -19.56
C ALA A 395 -29.25 19.10 -18.49
N GLY A 396 -29.23 20.43 -18.31
CA GLY A 396 -30.37 21.21 -17.84
C GLY A 396 -30.91 22.04 -19.01
N TYR A 397 -32.20 21.85 -19.33
CA TYR A 397 -32.88 22.30 -20.54
C TYR A 397 -32.64 23.76 -20.98
N PHE A 398 -31.99 23.93 -22.13
CA PHE A 398 -32.47 24.83 -23.19
C PHE A 398 -32.57 23.98 -24.45
N ASN A 399 -33.69 24.05 -25.18
CA ASN A 399 -33.88 23.36 -26.45
C ASN A 399 -32.82 23.84 -27.46
N ASP A 400 -31.69 23.15 -27.54
CA ASP A 400 -30.80 23.19 -28.69
C ASP A 400 -30.58 21.75 -29.14
N ASN A 401 -31.21 21.44 -30.27
CA ASN A 401 -31.32 20.11 -30.83
C ASN A 401 -29.99 19.78 -31.51
N CYS A 402 -29.08 19.08 -30.82
CA CYS A 402 -27.86 18.56 -31.43
C CYS A 402 -27.50 17.18 -30.89
N LEU A 403 -27.94 16.15 -31.64
CA LEU A 403 -27.28 14.84 -31.69
C LEU A 403 -26.50 14.76 -33.01
N PRO A 404 -25.26 14.22 -33.09
CA PRO A 404 -24.22 14.04 -32.08
C PRO A 404 -22.99 14.96 -32.31
N CYS A 405 -22.38 15.39 -31.20
CA CYS A 405 -21.35 16.43 -31.11
C CYS A 405 -19.93 15.91 -31.38
N ASN A 406 -19.63 15.51 -32.62
CA ASN A 406 -18.37 14.83 -32.94
C ASN A 406 -17.31 15.73 -33.59
N ASN A 407 -17.69 16.89 -34.11
CA ASN A 407 -16.78 17.77 -34.82
C ASN A 407 -16.83 19.13 -34.16
N ASN A 408 -15.67 19.69 -33.86
CA ASN A 408 -15.35 20.94 -33.18
C ASN A 408 -15.93 22.23 -33.84
N ARG A 409 -17.09 22.13 -34.51
CA ARG A 409 -17.80 23.16 -35.27
C ARG A 409 -18.69 24.05 -34.40
N TRP A 410 -18.23 24.36 -33.18
CA TRP A 410 -18.97 25.24 -32.25
C TRP A 410 -19.15 26.68 -32.76
N PHE A 411 -18.47 27.06 -33.85
CA PHE A 411 -18.44 28.44 -34.37
C PHE A 411 -18.95 28.59 -35.81
N GLU A 412 -19.29 27.51 -36.51
CA GLU A 412 -19.45 27.56 -37.97
C GLU A 412 -20.90 27.78 -38.44
N ASP A 413 -21.92 27.38 -37.66
CA ASP A 413 -23.29 27.30 -38.18
C ASP A 413 -24.27 28.34 -37.61
N ARG A 414 -23.81 29.31 -36.80
CA ARG A 414 -24.71 30.31 -36.20
C ARG A 414 -24.45 31.72 -36.72
N ASN A 415 -25.33 32.16 -37.61
CA ASN A 415 -25.42 33.56 -38.06
C ASN A 415 -25.97 34.43 -36.91
N PRO A 416 -25.18 35.34 -36.32
CA PRO A 416 -25.60 36.16 -35.17
C PRO A 416 -26.76 37.12 -35.48
N ALA A 417 -27.08 37.36 -36.75
CA ALA A 417 -28.02 38.39 -37.19
C ALA A 417 -29.50 38.19 -36.82
N ARG A 418 -29.86 37.12 -36.09
CA ARG A 418 -31.25 36.79 -35.72
C ARG A 418 -31.52 36.66 -34.21
N ALA A 419 -30.64 37.17 -33.34
CA ALA A 419 -30.91 37.13 -31.90
C ALA A 419 -32.10 38.05 -31.54
N GLU A 420 -33.26 37.47 -31.22
CA GLU A 420 -34.50 38.19 -30.89
C GLU A 420 -34.51 38.84 -29.49
N SER A 421 -33.46 38.64 -28.68
CA SER A 421 -33.33 39.26 -27.35
C SER A 421 -31.90 39.71 -27.06
N VAL A 422 -31.77 40.96 -26.58
CA VAL A 422 -30.50 41.57 -26.19
C VAL A 422 -30.31 41.40 -24.68
N VAL A 423 -29.37 40.52 -24.29
CA VAL A 423 -29.00 40.32 -22.88
C VAL A 423 -27.85 41.25 -22.51
N LYS A 424 -28.10 42.20 -21.59
CA LYS A 424 -27.09 43.17 -21.11
C LYS A 424 -26.39 42.74 -19.82
N ILE A 425 -27.04 41.89 -19.02
CA ILE A 425 -26.55 41.38 -17.75
C ILE A 425 -26.92 39.90 -17.67
N ILE A 426 -25.96 39.07 -17.27
CA ILE A 426 -26.20 37.68 -16.89
C ILE A 426 -26.05 37.63 -15.38
N ASP A 427 -27.17 37.47 -14.68
CA ASP A 427 -27.22 37.37 -13.23
C ASP A 427 -28.03 36.12 -12.86
N LYS A 428 -27.45 35.27 -12.01
CA LYS A 428 -28.11 34.07 -11.51
C LYS A 428 -28.58 34.20 -10.06
N GLY A 429 -28.35 35.35 -9.43
CA GLY A 429 -28.61 35.55 -8.01
C GLY A 429 -27.65 34.76 -7.12
N ASP A 430 -27.98 34.68 -5.83
CA ASP A 430 -27.26 33.88 -4.85
C ASP A 430 -27.67 32.40 -5.00
N GLU A 431 -26.75 31.57 -5.48
CA GLU A 431 -26.93 30.11 -5.61
C GLU A 431 -26.19 29.34 -4.49
N GLY A 432 -25.74 30.03 -3.43
CA GLY A 432 -25.04 29.46 -2.28
C GLY A 432 -23.52 29.58 -2.37
N HIS A 433 -22.80 28.56 -1.93
CA HIS A 433 -21.32 28.51 -1.98
C HIS A 433 -20.86 27.31 -2.82
N GLU A 434 -19.65 27.37 -3.38
CA GLU A 434 -18.99 26.27 -4.15
C GLU A 434 -19.52 26.02 -5.57
N TYR A 435 -19.55 27.05 -6.41
CA TYR A 435 -19.93 26.95 -7.82
C TYR A 435 -18.94 27.65 -8.75
N SER A 436 -18.99 27.30 -10.04
CA SER A 436 -18.32 28.02 -11.12
C SER A 436 -19.18 28.00 -12.37
N TYR A 437 -19.29 29.11 -13.09
CA TYR A 437 -20.03 29.18 -14.35
C TYR A 437 -19.13 29.32 -15.57
N ARG A 438 -19.56 28.74 -16.69
CA ARG A 438 -19.02 29.06 -18.01
C ARG A 438 -20.16 29.52 -18.91
N TRP A 439 -19.97 30.71 -19.48
CA TRP A 439 -20.89 31.30 -20.46
C TRP A 439 -20.19 31.39 -21.81
N THR A 440 -20.89 31.03 -22.88
CA THR A 440 -20.40 31.17 -24.26
C THR A 440 -21.50 31.75 -25.13
N GLY A 441 -21.16 32.72 -25.96
CA GLY A 441 -22.12 33.34 -26.89
C GLY A 441 -21.45 34.34 -27.83
N TYR A 442 -22.24 34.90 -28.73
CA TYR A 442 -21.81 35.99 -29.60
C TYR A 442 -22.10 37.33 -28.96
N PHE A 443 -21.12 38.23 -29.00
CA PHE A 443 -21.32 39.64 -28.71
C PHE A 443 -21.43 40.39 -30.04
N ILE A 444 -22.61 40.94 -30.33
CA ILE A 444 -22.84 41.78 -31.52
C ILE A 444 -22.83 43.23 -31.04
N PRO A 445 -21.75 43.99 -31.33
CA PRO A 445 -21.69 45.39 -30.93
C PRO A 445 -22.78 46.19 -31.67
N PRO A 446 -23.66 46.93 -30.98
CA PRO A 446 -24.70 47.73 -31.63
C PRO A 446 -24.12 48.88 -32.49
N GLN A 447 -22.88 49.29 -32.22
CA GLN A 447 -22.13 50.27 -32.99
C GLN A 447 -20.62 49.97 -32.94
N THR A 448 -19.83 50.44 -33.90
CA THR A 448 -18.37 50.34 -33.84
C THR A 448 -17.83 51.15 -32.67
N GLY A 449 -17.00 50.54 -31.81
CA GLY A 449 -16.45 51.26 -30.66
C GLY A 449 -15.70 50.37 -29.67
N ARG A 450 -15.26 50.99 -28.57
CA ARG A 450 -14.61 50.31 -27.45
C ARG A 450 -15.68 49.80 -26.48
N TYR A 451 -15.57 48.52 -26.13
CA TYR A 451 -16.48 47.85 -25.18
C TYR A 451 -15.72 47.37 -23.95
N TYR A 452 -16.37 47.46 -22.81
CA TYR A 452 -15.84 47.04 -21.52
C TYR A 452 -16.67 45.87 -21.01
N PHE A 453 -16.00 44.81 -20.56
CA PHE A 453 -16.63 43.64 -19.96
C PHE A 453 -16.24 43.60 -18.49
N LYS A 454 -17.23 43.36 -17.62
CA LYS A 454 -17.02 43.20 -16.19
C LYS A 454 -17.45 41.80 -15.77
N THR A 455 -16.66 41.19 -14.91
CA THR A 455 -16.98 39.92 -14.25
C THR A 455 -16.94 40.14 -12.75
N ALA A 456 -17.71 39.36 -12.00
CA ALA A 456 -17.71 39.34 -10.53
C ALA A 456 -17.67 37.89 -10.07
N SER A 457 -16.64 37.54 -9.32
CA SER A 457 -16.42 36.23 -8.70
C SER A 457 -15.50 36.41 -7.51
N ASP A 458 -15.72 35.61 -6.48
CA ASP A 458 -14.90 35.46 -5.28
C ASP A 458 -13.60 34.68 -5.55
N ASP A 459 -13.63 33.70 -6.46
CA ASP A 459 -12.56 32.70 -6.66
C ASP A 459 -11.82 32.80 -8.01
N SER A 460 -11.91 33.95 -8.69
CA SER A 460 -11.32 34.30 -10.01
C SER A 460 -12.25 34.15 -11.22
N SER A 461 -12.21 35.13 -12.12
CA SER A 461 -12.92 35.12 -13.42
C SER A 461 -11.95 35.23 -14.60
N ARG A 462 -12.32 34.62 -15.74
CA ARG A 462 -11.58 34.73 -17.01
C ARG A 462 -12.54 34.98 -18.16
N LEU A 463 -12.16 35.89 -19.06
CA LEU A 463 -12.90 36.21 -20.28
C LEU A 463 -12.02 35.95 -21.50
N PHE A 464 -12.55 35.19 -22.46
CA PHE A 464 -11.91 34.96 -23.74
C PHE A 464 -12.80 35.53 -24.85
N ILE A 465 -12.23 36.39 -25.69
CA ILE A 465 -12.92 36.97 -26.85
C ILE A 465 -12.14 36.55 -28.09
N LYS A 466 -12.82 35.87 -29.02
CA LYS A 466 -12.28 35.56 -30.34
C LYS A 466 -13.01 36.42 -31.37
N LYS A 467 -12.26 37.04 -32.28
CA LYS A 467 -12.84 37.68 -33.48
C LYS A 467 -13.19 36.59 -34.48
N ASN A 468 -14.41 36.57 -35.00
CA ASN A 468 -14.74 35.69 -36.12
C ASN A 468 -13.86 36.07 -37.33
N GLY A 469 -13.10 35.10 -37.87
CA GLY A 469 -12.27 35.27 -39.07
C GLY A 469 -10.79 35.58 -38.87
N SER A 470 -10.21 35.31 -37.68
CA SER A 470 -8.76 35.32 -37.44
C SER A 470 -8.26 33.99 -36.90
#